data_AF-A0A549YIQ0-F1
#
_entry.id   AF-A0A549YIQ0-F1
#
_cell.length_a   1.000
_cell.length_b   1.000
_cell.length_c   1.000
_cell.angle_alpha   90.00
_cell.angle_beta   90.00
_cell.angle_gamma   90.00
#
_symmetry.space_group_name_H-M   'P 1'
#
loop_
_entity.id
_entity.type
_entity.pdbx_description
1 polymer ?
#
loop_
_entity_poly.entity_id
_entity_poly.type
_entity_poly.pdbx_seq_one_letter_code
_entity_poly.pdbx_strand_id
1 'polypeptide(L)'
;MKVTIAAFICAIILFVPTNATASVIHVVEQGENLSKIADVYGTTPSRLVNINGLPDRNKLIPGQALLVPGQEYVVQPGESLWGISKRHAMSIEKLKSENELDSNIIYPEQKLTIPESSKRKIFTGAFFVPSGDQKANQSVLDHYREMASSVAYFEYHPDTKGNLSTLAGDESVDTAWNKGYIPYATVTNLSGQGFDPDLVHQIVSSQENRNRLIENIYQVLHTKELKGVVIDFEGIHNKDRQYFNTFIKELSDRLHKTDMKVSLSLPPMQGDRNPSYYAGYDYQTLGEYADALFLMTYDWHWSGGPAGPIAPLGEVRDTIEYAVSVVPRSKITLGIPMYAYDWSMDHPEDTRAYAQEHAINTAIKYESVIHYNKKTNQPWFRYTDEHDKRHEVWFEDARSILMKYRLVKEYNLRGMGGWKMGLSFPQAEQLLMEEFDL
;
A
#
# COMPACT_ATOMS: atom_id res chain seq x y z
N MET A 1 7.04 -35.57 40.02
CA MET A 1 6.53 -34.22 40.34
C MET A 1 7.66 -33.21 40.14
N LYS A 2 7.80 -32.66 38.94
CA LYS A 2 8.74 -31.59 38.62
C LYS A 2 7.96 -30.57 37.80
N VAL A 3 7.69 -29.42 38.42
CA VAL A 3 7.04 -28.28 37.79
C VAL A 3 8.13 -27.54 37.02
N THR A 4 8.01 -27.51 35.69
CA THR A 4 8.86 -26.68 34.84
C THR A 4 8.17 -25.34 34.69
N ILE A 5 8.68 -24.32 35.39
CA ILE A 5 8.23 -22.93 35.24
C ILE A 5 8.84 -22.41 33.94
N ALA A 6 8.02 -22.28 32.89
CA ALA A 6 8.38 -21.56 31.68
C ALA A 6 8.19 -20.05 31.93
N ALA A 7 9.29 -19.32 32.05
CA ALA A 7 9.28 -17.87 32.12
C ALA A 7 8.87 -17.30 30.75
N PHE A 8 7.65 -16.78 30.66
CA PHE A 8 7.23 -15.94 29.55
C PHE A 8 7.93 -14.59 29.67
N ILE A 9 8.94 -14.34 28.83
CA ILE A 9 9.47 -13.00 28.60
C ILE A 9 8.43 -12.28 27.74
N CYS A 10 7.51 -11.59 28.41
CA CYS A 10 6.60 -10.64 27.77
C CYS A 10 7.44 -9.41 27.42
N ALA A 11 7.81 -9.26 26.15
CA ALA A 11 8.41 -8.03 25.65
C ALA A 11 7.32 -6.95 25.66
N ILE A 12 7.22 -6.20 26.76
CA ILE A 12 6.43 -4.99 26.81
C ILE A 12 7.13 -3.98 25.92
N ILE A 13 6.63 -3.80 24.70
CA ILE A 13 6.97 -2.65 23.87
C ILE A 13 6.33 -1.44 24.57
N LEU A 14 7.13 -0.77 25.40
CA LEU A 14 6.74 0.51 25.97
C LEU A 14 6.67 1.53 24.82
N PHE A 15 5.45 1.82 24.37
CA PHE A 15 5.17 3.02 23.60
C PHE A 15 5.46 4.23 24.48
N VAL A 16 6.65 4.81 24.33
CA VAL A 16 6.91 6.16 24.83
C VAL A 16 6.22 7.11 23.85
N PRO A 17 5.23 7.91 24.27
CA PRO A 17 4.54 8.83 23.38
C PRO A 17 5.56 9.83 22.79
N THR A 18 5.61 9.89 21.47
CA THR A 18 6.49 10.77 20.72
C THR A 18 5.93 12.19 20.72
N ASN A 19 6.63 13.12 21.38
CA ASN A 19 6.39 14.57 21.24
C ASN A 19 6.93 15.16 19.92
N ALA A 20 7.37 14.33 18.98
CA ALA A 20 7.75 14.76 17.64
C ALA A 20 6.60 14.39 16.69
N THR A 21 6.05 15.42 16.04
CA THR A 21 4.84 15.39 15.24
C THR A 21 5.14 15.30 13.71
N ALA A 22 6.43 15.36 13.36
CA ALA A 22 6.96 15.16 12.02
C ALA A 22 8.28 14.37 12.04
N SER A 23 8.55 13.69 10.94
CA SER A 23 9.81 13.00 10.67
C SER A 23 10.57 13.60 9.49
N VAL A 24 11.88 13.73 9.68
CA VAL A 24 12.87 14.00 8.63
C VAL A 24 13.21 12.69 7.91
N ILE A 25 13.35 12.74 6.59
CA ILE A 25 13.89 11.64 5.80
C ILE A 25 15.38 11.92 5.57
N HIS A 26 16.23 11.13 6.20
CA HIS A 26 17.68 11.12 6.00
C HIS A 26 18.05 9.98 5.04
N VAL A 27 19.02 10.21 4.15
CA VAL A 27 19.53 9.19 3.22
C VAL A 27 20.96 8.87 3.60
N VAL A 28 21.21 7.62 3.97
CA VAL A 28 22.51 7.16 4.46
C VAL A 28 23.59 7.37 3.40
N GLU A 29 24.68 8.02 3.79
CA GLU A 29 25.90 8.20 3.02
C GLU A 29 26.95 7.14 3.38
N GLN A 30 27.98 7.03 2.53
CA GLN A 30 29.05 6.07 2.73
C GLN A 30 29.82 6.33 4.04
N GLY A 31 29.90 5.33 4.92
CA GLY A 31 30.64 5.41 6.18
C GLY A 31 29.86 6.02 7.36
N GLU A 32 28.58 6.34 7.16
CA GLU A 32 27.67 6.67 8.24
C GLU A 32 27.27 5.43 9.06
N ASN A 33 26.90 5.68 10.32
CA ASN A 33 26.33 4.70 11.21
C ASN A 33 25.27 5.36 12.09
N LEU A 34 24.46 4.56 12.76
CA LEU A 34 23.35 5.08 13.56
C LEU A 34 23.79 6.05 14.67
N SER A 35 24.97 5.87 15.27
CA SER A 35 25.48 6.79 16.30
C SER A 35 25.76 8.16 15.71
N LYS A 36 26.49 8.24 14.59
CA LYS A 36 26.79 9.51 13.92
C LYS A 36 25.51 10.23 13.50
N ILE A 37 24.58 9.50 12.88
CA ILE A 37 23.29 10.07 12.45
C ILE A 37 22.51 10.55 13.69
N ALA A 38 22.45 9.74 14.75
CA ALA A 38 21.76 10.12 15.97
C ALA A 38 22.36 11.38 16.62
N ASP A 39 23.68 11.51 16.64
CA ASP A 39 24.39 12.68 17.17
C ASP A 39 24.07 13.95 16.35
N VAL A 40 24.08 13.85 15.02
CA VAL A 40 23.75 14.96 14.10
C VAL A 40 22.34 15.50 14.35
N TYR A 41 21.38 14.61 14.59
CA TYR A 41 19.97 14.97 14.74
C TYR A 41 19.50 15.06 16.21
N GLY A 42 20.39 14.91 17.19
CA GLY A 42 20.04 14.96 18.61
C GLY A 42 19.03 13.88 19.05
N THR A 43 19.14 12.67 18.49
CA THR A 43 18.29 11.52 18.83
C THR A 43 19.13 10.36 19.38
N THR A 44 18.61 9.14 19.43
CA THR A 44 19.37 7.94 19.86
C THR A 44 19.35 6.86 18.79
N PRO A 45 20.41 6.02 18.70
CA PRO A 45 20.41 4.86 17.81
C PRO A 45 19.19 3.94 18.03
N SER A 46 18.80 3.71 19.28
CA SER A 46 17.62 2.91 19.62
C SER A 46 16.33 3.48 19.03
N ARG A 47 16.17 4.81 19.03
CA ARG A 47 14.99 5.46 18.46
C ARG A 47 14.97 5.35 16.93
N LEU A 48 16.14 5.47 16.28
CA LEU A 48 16.29 5.26 14.83
C LEU A 48 15.99 3.81 14.43
N VAL A 49 16.44 2.83 15.23
CA VAL A 49 16.12 1.41 15.01
C VAL A 49 14.61 1.17 15.07
N ASN A 50 13.96 1.67 16.13
CA ASN A 50 12.55 1.39 16.38
C ASN A 50 11.65 2.00 15.29
N ILE A 51 11.86 3.26 14.90
CA ILE A 51 11.02 3.95 13.91
C ILE A 51 11.20 3.40 12.48
N ASN A 52 12.36 2.78 12.19
CA ASN A 52 12.69 2.25 10.87
C ASN A 52 12.60 0.72 10.76
N GLY A 53 12.30 0.00 11.85
CA GLY A 53 12.27 -1.46 11.86
C GLY A 53 13.60 -2.12 11.47
N LEU A 54 14.73 -1.57 11.92
CA LEU A 54 16.04 -2.11 11.54
C LEU A 54 16.33 -3.42 12.30
N PRO A 55 16.69 -4.53 11.63
CA PRO A 55 16.92 -5.81 12.30
C PRO A 55 18.23 -5.86 13.09
N ASP A 56 19.25 -5.11 12.65
CA ASP A 56 20.57 -5.01 13.26
C ASP A 56 20.93 -3.53 13.45
N ARG A 57 21.41 -3.20 14.65
CA ARG A 57 21.79 -1.84 15.04
C ARG A 57 23.06 -1.35 14.35
N ASN A 58 23.81 -2.23 13.67
CA ASN A 58 25.18 -1.93 13.25
C ASN A 58 25.41 -1.91 11.74
N LYS A 59 24.41 -2.15 10.90
CA LYS A 59 24.60 -2.19 9.45
C LYS A 59 23.59 -1.30 8.72
N LEU A 60 24.10 -0.18 8.21
CA LEU A 60 23.40 0.69 7.28
C LEU A 60 24.03 0.55 5.90
N ILE A 61 23.22 0.77 4.87
CA ILE A 61 23.66 0.70 3.48
C ILE A 61 23.55 2.08 2.81
N PRO A 62 24.55 2.52 2.04
CA PRO A 62 24.45 3.77 1.30
C PRO A 62 23.18 3.83 0.44
N GLY A 63 22.47 4.95 0.52
CA GLY A 63 21.22 5.18 -0.20
C GLY A 63 19.95 4.70 0.51
N GLN A 64 20.08 3.99 1.64
CA GLN A 64 18.97 3.64 2.52
C GLN A 64 18.31 4.91 3.07
N ALA A 65 16.98 4.98 3.00
CA ALA A 65 16.22 6.08 3.59
C ALA A 65 15.82 5.72 5.03
N LEU A 66 16.08 6.63 5.96
CA LEU A 66 15.71 6.52 7.37
C LEU A 66 14.78 7.66 7.75
N LEU A 67 13.72 7.34 8.49
CA LEU A 67 12.99 8.33 9.28
C LEU A 67 13.81 8.70 10.50
N VAL A 68 14.01 9.99 10.67
CA VAL A 68 14.61 10.61 11.85
C VAL A 68 13.54 11.42 12.54
N PRO A 69 13.24 11.15 13.81
CA PRO A 69 12.18 11.85 14.52
C PRO A 69 12.55 13.31 14.77
N GLY A 70 11.66 14.23 14.45
CA GLY A 70 11.87 15.66 14.58
C GLY A 70 11.80 16.37 13.23
N GLN A 71 11.79 17.69 13.29
CA GLN A 71 11.66 18.56 12.11
C GLN A 71 13.01 19.06 11.59
N GLU A 72 14.09 18.94 12.34
CA GLU A 72 15.36 19.55 11.98
C GLU A 72 16.12 18.69 10.97
N TYR A 73 16.25 19.18 9.75
CA TYR A 73 17.07 18.61 8.70
C TYR A 73 18.46 19.26 8.66
N VAL A 74 19.53 18.47 8.73
CA VAL A 74 20.91 18.97 8.58
C VAL A 74 21.37 18.73 7.14
N VAL A 75 21.66 19.82 6.42
CA VAL A 75 22.10 19.80 5.01
C VAL A 75 23.44 19.08 4.86
N GLN A 76 23.48 18.07 4.00
CA GLN A 76 24.70 17.32 3.69
C GLN A 76 25.49 17.95 2.52
N PRO A 77 26.82 17.70 2.42
CA PRO A 77 27.62 18.15 1.29
C PRO A 77 27.05 17.71 -0.07
N GLY A 78 26.92 18.66 -1.01
CA GLY A 78 26.44 18.38 -2.37
C GLY A 78 24.91 18.32 -2.53
N GLU A 79 24.16 18.57 -1.46
CA GLU A 79 22.71 18.67 -1.54
C GLU A 79 22.22 19.98 -2.15
N SER A 80 20.96 19.95 -2.59
CA SER A 80 20.27 21.11 -3.12
C SER A 80 18.90 21.23 -2.46
N LEU A 81 18.39 22.46 -2.40
CA LEU A 81 17.06 22.72 -1.85
C LEU A 81 15.96 21.95 -2.60
N TRP A 82 16.11 21.80 -3.92
CA TRP A 82 15.24 20.95 -4.75
C TRP A 82 15.28 19.48 -4.33
N GLY A 83 16.47 18.93 -4.04
CA GLY A 83 16.63 17.54 -3.61
C GLY A 83 15.98 17.29 -2.25
N ILE A 84 16.19 18.20 -1.29
CA ILE A 84 15.60 18.12 0.05
C ILE A 84 14.07 18.26 -0.02
N SER A 85 13.55 19.22 -0.80
CA SER A 85 12.11 19.41 -0.94
C SER A 85 11.45 18.20 -1.59
N LYS A 86 12.06 17.61 -2.63
CA LYS A 86 11.57 16.39 -3.26
C LYS A 86 11.59 15.19 -2.32
N ARG A 87 12.68 15.02 -1.56
CA ARG A 87 12.81 13.94 -0.56
C ARG A 87 11.68 13.97 0.47
N HIS A 88 11.29 15.16 0.91
CA HIS A 88 10.20 15.37 1.85
C HIS A 88 8.88 15.72 1.16
N ALA A 89 8.71 15.37 -0.13
CA ALA A 89 7.48 15.54 -0.91
C ALA A 89 6.81 16.93 -0.82
N MET A 90 7.58 18.01 -0.78
CA MET A 90 7.08 19.40 -0.71
C MET A 90 7.67 20.29 -1.80
N SER A 91 7.04 21.45 -2.01
CA SER A 91 7.56 22.47 -2.93
C SER A 91 8.78 23.17 -2.34
N ILE A 92 9.62 23.71 -3.22
CA ILE A 92 10.76 24.54 -2.81
C ILE A 92 10.23 25.77 -2.07
N GLU A 93 9.14 26.36 -2.54
CA GLU A 93 8.53 27.56 -1.98
C GLU A 93 8.06 27.33 -0.54
N LYS A 94 7.45 26.18 -0.25
CA LYS A 94 7.04 25.82 1.12
C LYS A 94 8.28 25.67 2.02
N LEU A 95 9.29 24.93 1.56
CA LEU A 95 10.52 24.75 2.34
C LEU A 95 11.25 26.07 2.60
N LYS A 96 11.32 26.97 1.60
CA LYS A 96 11.88 28.32 1.75
C LYS A 96 11.10 29.15 2.75
N SER A 97 9.77 29.17 2.62
CA SER A 97 8.90 29.96 3.50
C SER A 97 9.01 29.55 4.96
N GLU A 98 9.16 28.25 5.23
CA GLU A 98 9.33 27.71 6.58
C GLU A 98 10.69 28.05 7.20
N ASN A 99 11.69 28.33 6.35
CA ASN A 99 13.08 28.53 6.74
C ASN A 99 13.58 29.95 6.50
N GLU A 100 12.66 30.88 6.20
CA GLU A 100 12.97 32.29 5.92
C GLU A 100 14.08 32.45 4.85
N LEU A 101 14.09 31.58 3.84
CA LEU A 101 15.11 31.58 2.78
C LEU A 101 14.71 32.49 1.62
N ASP A 102 15.55 33.47 1.30
CA ASP A 102 15.34 34.35 0.14
C ASP A 102 15.81 33.72 -1.19
N SER A 103 16.79 32.81 -1.13
CA SER A 103 17.38 32.16 -2.30
C SER A 103 17.29 30.63 -2.25
N ASN A 104 17.74 29.95 -3.31
CA ASN A 104 17.84 28.49 -3.35
C ASN A 104 19.23 27.98 -2.90
N ILE A 105 20.11 28.87 -2.46
CA ILE A 105 21.45 28.53 -1.98
C ILE A 105 21.33 28.04 -0.54
N ILE A 106 21.90 26.86 -0.29
CA ILE A 106 22.03 26.25 1.03
C ILE A 106 23.48 25.81 1.24
N TYR A 107 23.89 25.69 2.50
CA TYR A 107 25.26 25.33 2.88
C TYR A 107 25.28 24.02 3.67
N PRO A 108 26.34 23.20 3.56
CA PRO A 108 26.53 22.06 4.44
C PRO A 108 26.41 22.48 5.92
N GLU A 109 25.86 21.60 6.74
CA GLU A 109 25.56 21.81 8.18
C GLU A 109 24.47 22.85 8.48
N GLN A 110 23.95 23.54 7.46
CA GLN A 110 22.77 24.38 7.63
C GLN A 110 21.59 23.53 8.11
N LYS A 111 20.93 24.01 9.17
CA LYS A 111 19.72 23.41 9.70
C LYS A 111 18.51 23.98 8.99
N LEU A 112 17.64 23.11 8.49
CA LEU A 112 16.37 23.45 7.88
C LEU A 112 15.24 22.78 8.66
N THR A 113 14.21 23.54 9.00
CA THR A 113 12.95 23.03 9.54
C THR A 113 12.12 22.40 8.43
N ILE A 114 11.81 21.11 8.58
CA ILE A 114 10.83 20.37 7.79
C ILE A 114 9.47 20.55 8.48
N PRO A 115 8.53 21.27 7.86
CA PRO A 115 7.25 21.56 8.50
C PRO A 115 6.43 20.30 8.73
N GLU A 116 5.67 20.31 9.81
CA GLU A 116 4.57 19.36 10.01
C GLU A 116 3.56 19.45 8.87
N SER A 117 3.11 18.29 8.43
CA SER A 117 2.06 18.19 7.43
C SER A 117 0.71 18.40 8.10
N SER A 118 -0.15 19.24 7.52
CA SER A 118 -1.52 19.37 8.00
C SER A 118 -2.24 18.03 7.84
N LYS A 119 -2.73 17.47 8.94
CA LYS A 119 -3.48 16.22 8.92
C LYS A 119 -4.83 16.40 8.24
N ARG A 120 -5.22 15.42 7.44
CA ARG A 120 -6.52 15.34 6.79
C ARG A 120 -7.20 14.04 7.22
N LYS A 121 -8.48 14.11 7.55
CA LYS A 121 -9.26 12.90 7.77
C LYS A 121 -9.51 12.18 6.45
N ILE A 122 -9.16 10.89 6.40
CA ILE A 122 -9.36 10.05 5.22
C ILE A 122 -9.92 8.69 5.60
N PHE A 123 -10.44 7.98 4.62
CA PHE A 123 -10.69 6.54 4.75
C PHE A 123 -9.38 5.76 4.59
N THR A 124 -9.09 4.82 5.48
CA THR A 124 -8.05 3.82 5.27
C THR A 124 -8.63 2.41 5.30
N GLY A 125 -8.14 1.56 4.41
CA GLY A 125 -8.50 0.15 4.38
C GLY A 125 -7.33 -0.70 3.95
N ALA A 126 -7.43 -2.00 4.12
CA ALA A 126 -6.48 -2.91 3.50
C ALA A 126 -7.12 -4.27 3.27
N PHE A 127 -6.58 -4.99 2.30
CA PHE A 127 -6.95 -6.38 2.09
C PHE A 127 -6.31 -7.25 3.16
N PHE A 128 -7.08 -8.18 3.67
CA PHE A 128 -6.67 -9.15 4.68
C PHE A 128 -6.89 -10.54 4.12
N VAL A 129 -5.82 -11.32 4.05
CA VAL A 129 -5.88 -12.73 3.68
C VAL A 129 -5.90 -13.51 4.99
N PRO A 130 -7.08 -13.92 5.48
CA PRO A 130 -7.16 -14.70 6.71
C PRO A 130 -6.42 -16.02 6.54
N SER A 131 -5.75 -16.43 7.61
CA SER A 131 -5.17 -17.76 7.74
C SER A 131 -6.12 -18.67 8.52
N GLY A 132 -5.88 -19.98 8.47
CA GLY A 132 -6.53 -20.93 9.38
C GLY A 132 -6.06 -20.83 10.84
N ASP A 133 -5.12 -19.93 11.17
CA ASP A 133 -4.63 -19.68 12.52
C ASP A 133 -5.27 -18.40 13.10
N GLN A 134 -6.17 -18.59 14.06
CA GLN A 134 -6.89 -17.51 14.72
C GLN A 134 -5.94 -16.52 15.44
N LYS A 135 -4.83 -16.99 16.02
CA LYS A 135 -3.88 -16.11 16.71
C LYS A 135 -3.09 -15.26 15.72
N ALA A 136 -2.71 -15.84 14.59
CA ALA A 136 -2.07 -15.09 13.51
C ALA A 136 -3.00 -13.99 12.99
N ASN A 137 -4.28 -14.32 12.76
CA ASN A 137 -5.29 -13.36 12.32
C ASN A 137 -5.48 -12.23 13.34
N GLN A 138 -5.58 -12.56 14.63
CA GLN A 138 -5.69 -11.57 15.71
C GLN A 138 -4.48 -10.63 15.74
N SER A 139 -3.26 -11.17 15.64
CA SER A 139 -2.04 -10.37 15.67
C SER A 139 -1.97 -9.37 14.53
N VAL A 140 -2.39 -9.76 13.32
CA VAL A 140 -2.44 -8.85 12.16
C VAL A 140 -3.47 -7.75 12.39
N LEU A 141 -4.70 -8.11 12.80
CA LEU A 141 -5.75 -7.13 13.07
C LEU A 141 -5.43 -6.22 14.27
N ASP A 142 -4.66 -6.68 15.25
CA ASP A 142 -4.21 -5.83 16.36
C ASP A 142 -3.19 -4.79 15.91
N HIS A 143 -2.27 -5.17 15.03
CA HIS A 143 -1.22 -4.29 14.54
C HIS A 143 -1.77 -3.06 13.79
N TYR A 144 -2.76 -3.26 12.93
CA TYR A 144 -3.27 -2.19 12.05
C TYR A 144 -4.46 -1.40 12.62
N ARG A 145 -4.88 -1.63 13.87
CA ARG A 145 -6.18 -1.13 14.37
C ARG A 145 -6.28 0.39 14.43
N GLU A 146 -5.16 1.06 14.68
CA GLU A 146 -5.08 2.53 14.72
C GLU A 146 -4.85 3.13 13.32
N MET A 147 -4.64 2.29 12.30
CA MET A 147 -4.18 2.71 10.97
C MET A 147 -5.21 2.47 9.86
N ALA A 148 -6.13 1.52 10.05
CA ALA A 148 -7.12 1.13 9.05
C ALA A 148 -8.55 1.25 9.60
N SER A 149 -9.41 2.02 8.92
CA SER A 149 -10.84 2.14 9.23
C SER A 149 -11.64 0.90 8.78
N SER A 150 -11.09 0.08 7.88
CA SER A 150 -11.78 -1.07 7.29
C SER A 150 -10.84 -2.20 6.92
N VAL A 151 -11.42 -3.39 6.76
CA VAL A 151 -10.71 -4.58 6.29
C VAL A 151 -11.52 -5.30 5.22
N ALA A 152 -10.87 -5.67 4.11
CA ALA A 152 -11.49 -6.43 3.03
C ALA A 152 -10.96 -7.87 3.05
N TYR A 153 -11.82 -8.83 3.39
CA TYR A 153 -11.48 -10.23 3.52
C TYR A 153 -11.29 -10.88 2.15
N PHE A 154 -10.07 -11.32 1.86
CA PHE A 154 -9.67 -11.91 0.59
C PHE A 154 -9.52 -13.43 0.73
N GLU A 155 -10.33 -14.26 0.08
CA GLU A 155 -11.40 -13.92 -0.88
C GLU A 155 -12.48 -15.02 -0.99
N TYR A 156 -13.60 -14.65 -1.60
CA TYR A 156 -14.64 -15.55 -2.07
C TYR A 156 -14.62 -15.58 -3.61
N HIS A 157 -14.66 -16.75 -4.23
CA HIS A 157 -14.70 -16.88 -5.69
C HIS A 157 -15.97 -17.62 -6.14
N PRO A 158 -16.62 -17.19 -7.23
CA PRO A 158 -17.78 -17.86 -7.79
C PRO A 158 -17.38 -19.03 -8.70
N ASP A 159 -18.24 -20.03 -8.80
CA ASP A 159 -18.24 -20.97 -9.93
C ASP A 159 -18.93 -20.37 -11.17
N THR A 160 -18.94 -21.11 -12.28
CA THR A 160 -19.55 -20.67 -13.55
C THR A 160 -21.07 -20.45 -13.48
N LYS A 161 -21.72 -20.90 -12.41
CA LYS A 161 -23.15 -20.72 -12.14
C LYS A 161 -23.41 -19.56 -11.18
N GLY A 162 -22.38 -18.98 -10.57
CA GLY A 162 -22.48 -17.90 -9.58
C GLY A 162 -22.60 -18.39 -8.14
N ASN A 163 -22.29 -19.65 -7.82
CA ASN A 163 -22.19 -20.12 -6.43
C ASN A 163 -20.85 -19.71 -5.83
N LEU A 164 -20.85 -19.10 -4.64
CA LEU A 164 -19.62 -18.67 -3.97
C LEU A 164 -18.96 -19.80 -3.19
N SER A 165 -17.62 -19.78 -3.18
CA SER A 165 -16.80 -20.57 -2.28
C SER A 165 -16.97 -20.16 -0.81
N THR A 166 -16.34 -20.92 0.09
CA THR A 166 -16.19 -20.56 1.50
C THR A 166 -14.81 -19.97 1.75
N LEU A 167 -14.67 -19.09 2.75
CA LEU A 167 -13.39 -18.49 3.14
C LEU A 167 -12.93 -19.02 4.50
N ALA A 168 -11.79 -19.69 4.54
CA ALA A 168 -11.18 -20.09 5.81
C ALA A 168 -10.74 -18.86 6.61
N GLY A 169 -11.00 -18.84 7.92
CA GLY A 169 -10.63 -17.72 8.78
C GLY A 169 -11.63 -16.56 8.79
N ASP A 170 -12.79 -16.71 8.12
CA ASP A 170 -13.87 -15.73 8.14
C ASP A 170 -14.61 -15.64 9.48
N GLU A 171 -14.34 -16.55 10.43
CA GLU A 171 -14.74 -16.40 11.84
C GLU A 171 -14.09 -15.20 12.52
N SER A 172 -13.05 -14.61 11.92
CA SER A 172 -12.41 -13.40 12.44
C SER A 172 -13.18 -12.11 12.14
N VAL A 173 -14.32 -12.15 11.43
CA VAL A 173 -15.15 -10.96 11.16
C VAL A 173 -15.62 -10.29 12.45
N ASP A 174 -16.04 -11.05 13.46
CA ASP A 174 -16.41 -10.50 14.77
C ASP A 174 -15.22 -9.80 15.44
N THR A 175 -14.01 -10.34 15.24
CA THR A 175 -12.78 -9.72 15.75
C THR A 175 -12.53 -8.38 15.08
N ALA A 176 -12.78 -8.26 13.77
CA ALA A 176 -12.66 -7.00 13.06
C ALA A 176 -13.64 -5.95 13.61
N TRP A 177 -14.92 -6.28 13.76
CA TRP A 177 -15.92 -5.39 14.35
C TRP A 177 -15.53 -4.94 15.77
N ASN A 178 -15.13 -5.89 16.63
CA ASN A 178 -14.73 -5.61 18.00
C ASN A 178 -13.50 -4.69 18.12
N LYS A 179 -12.65 -4.67 17.09
CA LYS A 179 -11.47 -3.78 17.01
C LYS A 179 -11.78 -2.45 16.32
N GLY A 180 -13.03 -2.20 15.92
CA GLY A 180 -13.46 -0.95 15.29
C GLY A 180 -13.32 -0.90 13.77
N TYR A 181 -12.95 -2.00 13.13
CA TYR A 181 -12.93 -2.09 11.67
C TYR A 181 -14.33 -2.21 11.10
N ILE A 182 -14.51 -1.70 9.88
CA ILE A 182 -15.64 -2.04 9.02
C ILE A 182 -15.23 -3.20 8.09
N PRO A 183 -15.75 -4.42 8.26
CA PRO A 183 -15.38 -5.58 7.46
C PRO A 183 -16.19 -5.67 6.16
N TYR A 184 -15.51 -6.01 5.07
CA TYR A 184 -16.05 -6.24 3.74
C TYR A 184 -15.63 -7.63 3.23
N ALA A 185 -16.46 -8.28 2.41
CA ALA A 185 -16.01 -9.43 1.61
C ALA A 185 -15.27 -8.93 0.36
N THR A 186 -14.24 -9.63 -0.09
CA THR A 186 -13.70 -9.48 -1.44
C THR A 186 -14.18 -10.65 -2.29
N VAL A 187 -14.77 -10.37 -3.44
CA VAL A 187 -15.20 -11.38 -4.41
C VAL A 187 -14.35 -11.28 -5.67
N THR A 188 -13.64 -12.34 -6.00
CA THR A 188 -12.70 -12.37 -7.14
C THR A 188 -13.18 -13.28 -8.27
N ASN A 189 -12.51 -13.24 -9.42
CA ASN A 189 -12.59 -14.27 -10.46
C ASN A 189 -11.33 -15.17 -10.48
N LEU A 190 -10.71 -15.41 -9.32
CA LEU A 190 -9.58 -16.32 -9.23
C LEU A 190 -10.01 -17.77 -9.47
N SER A 191 -9.15 -18.49 -10.20
CA SER A 191 -9.21 -19.92 -10.45
C SER A 191 -7.89 -20.58 -10.03
N GLY A 192 -7.79 -21.90 -10.19
CA GLY A 192 -6.52 -22.62 -9.96
C GLY A 192 -5.37 -22.21 -10.88
N GLN A 193 -5.61 -21.40 -11.93
CA GLN A 193 -4.59 -20.88 -12.85
C GLN A 193 -4.38 -19.36 -12.72
N GLY A 194 -4.96 -18.73 -11.69
CA GLY A 194 -5.00 -17.27 -11.56
C GLY A 194 -6.34 -16.68 -12.01
N PHE A 195 -6.38 -15.37 -12.26
CA PHE A 195 -7.59 -14.68 -12.65
C PHE A 195 -8.13 -15.18 -14.00
N ASP A 196 -9.41 -15.56 -14.03
CA ASP A 196 -10.07 -16.17 -15.17
C ASP A 196 -11.08 -15.18 -15.79
N PRO A 197 -10.76 -14.55 -16.94
CA PRO A 197 -11.67 -13.62 -17.60
C PRO A 197 -12.85 -14.31 -18.31
N ASP A 198 -12.72 -15.59 -18.65
CA ASP A 198 -13.82 -16.37 -19.23
C ASP A 198 -14.87 -16.73 -18.17
N LEU A 199 -14.46 -16.96 -16.93
CA LEU A 199 -15.37 -17.06 -15.79
C LEU A 199 -16.20 -15.78 -15.63
N VAL A 200 -15.57 -14.60 -15.69
CA VAL A 200 -16.29 -13.32 -15.64
C VAL A 200 -17.31 -13.26 -16.77
N HIS A 201 -16.91 -13.54 -18.01
CA HIS A 201 -17.81 -13.54 -19.17
C HIS A 201 -19.05 -14.42 -18.94
N GLN A 202 -18.85 -15.66 -18.50
CA GLN A 202 -19.95 -16.62 -18.26
C GLN A 202 -20.93 -16.15 -17.19
N ILE A 203 -20.43 -15.46 -16.16
CA ILE A 203 -21.24 -14.89 -15.09
C ILE A 203 -22.00 -13.66 -15.59
N VAL A 204 -21.30 -12.66 -16.11
CA VAL A 204 -21.90 -11.33 -16.36
C VAL A 204 -22.79 -11.30 -17.60
N SER A 205 -22.54 -12.16 -18.60
CA SER A 205 -23.33 -12.20 -19.83
C SER A 205 -24.72 -12.85 -19.65
N SER A 206 -24.92 -13.67 -18.62
CA SER A 206 -26.17 -14.36 -18.33
C SER A 206 -26.94 -13.70 -17.20
N GLN A 207 -28.17 -13.24 -17.46
CA GLN A 207 -29.02 -12.64 -16.42
C GLN A 207 -29.30 -13.60 -15.26
N GLU A 208 -29.47 -14.90 -15.54
CA GLU A 208 -29.69 -15.90 -14.51
C GLU A 208 -28.46 -16.04 -13.59
N ASN A 209 -27.25 -16.11 -14.17
CA ASN A 209 -26.02 -16.23 -13.40
C ASN A 209 -25.73 -14.95 -12.60
N ARG A 210 -25.95 -13.77 -13.19
CA ARG A 210 -25.85 -12.49 -12.46
C ARG A 210 -26.77 -12.48 -11.24
N ASN A 211 -28.05 -12.80 -11.42
CA ASN A 211 -29.02 -12.83 -10.33
C ASN A 211 -28.62 -13.84 -9.24
N ARG A 212 -28.14 -15.02 -9.63
CA ARG A 212 -27.69 -16.04 -8.67
C ARG A 212 -26.48 -15.55 -7.87
N LEU A 213 -25.47 -15.00 -8.53
CA LEU A 213 -24.28 -14.47 -7.86
C LEU A 213 -24.64 -13.30 -6.93
N ILE A 214 -25.46 -12.36 -7.39
CA ILE A 214 -25.90 -11.21 -6.59
C ILE A 214 -26.59 -11.68 -5.29
N GLU A 215 -27.48 -12.67 -5.39
CA GLU A 215 -28.16 -13.18 -4.20
C GLU A 215 -27.20 -13.97 -3.30
N ASN A 216 -26.29 -14.76 -3.85
CA ASN A 216 -25.28 -15.46 -3.07
C ASN A 216 -24.33 -14.50 -2.32
N ILE A 217 -23.90 -13.41 -2.98
CA ILE A 217 -23.15 -12.33 -2.33
C ILE A 217 -23.97 -11.76 -1.16
N TYR A 218 -25.23 -11.38 -1.41
CA TYR A 218 -26.09 -10.85 -0.35
C TYR A 218 -26.21 -11.82 0.84
N GLN A 219 -26.41 -13.12 0.60
CA GLN A 219 -26.56 -14.10 1.66
C GLN A 219 -25.28 -14.25 2.50
N VAL A 220 -24.10 -14.26 1.86
CA VAL A 220 -22.81 -14.26 2.57
C VAL A 220 -22.68 -13.00 3.43
N LEU A 221 -22.94 -11.82 2.84
CA LEU A 221 -22.83 -10.55 3.56
C LEU A 221 -23.79 -10.47 4.76
N HIS A 222 -25.04 -10.91 4.56
CA HIS A 222 -26.06 -10.89 5.59
C HIS A 222 -25.74 -11.86 6.73
N THR A 223 -25.37 -13.10 6.40
CA THR A 223 -25.11 -14.15 7.39
C THR A 223 -23.87 -13.83 8.24
N LYS A 224 -22.88 -13.16 7.65
CA LYS A 224 -21.61 -12.83 8.32
C LYS A 224 -21.53 -11.40 8.83
N GLU A 225 -22.63 -10.66 8.76
CA GLU A 225 -22.71 -9.26 9.21
C GLU A 225 -21.63 -8.36 8.58
N LEU A 226 -21.30 -8.60 7.31
CA LEU A 226 -20.34 -7.79 6.55
C LEU A 226 -21.02 -6.52 6.04
N LYS A 227 -20.28 -5.40 6.02
CA LYS A 227 -20.83 -4.10 5.61
C LYS A 227 -21.02 -3.96 4.10
N GLY A 228 -20.44 -4.86 3.31
CA GLY A 228 -20.52 -4.82 1.86
C GLY A 228 -19.50 -5.72 1.19
N VAL A 229 -19.37 -5.52 -0.12
CA VAL A 229 -18.46 -6.30 -0.96
C VAL A 229 -17.51 -5.39 -1.74
N VAL A 230 -16.28 -5.84 -1.91
CA VAL A 230 -15.32 -5.37 -2.91
C VAL A 230 -15.33 -6.38 -4.06
N ILE A 231 -15.78 -5.96 -5.25
CA ILE A 231 -15.66 -6.79 -6.45
C ILE A 231 -14.29 -6.58 -7.06
N ASP A 232 -13.51 -7.64 -7.12
CA ASP A 232 -12.15 -7.67 -7.63
C ASP A 232 -12.07 -8.62 -8.83
N PHE A 233 -12.77 -8.23 -9.90
CA PHE A 233 -12.78 -8.97 -11.16
C PHE A 233 -11.67 -8.44 -12.07
N GLU A 234 -10.62 -9.23 -12.25
CA GLU A 234 -9.44 -8.88 -13.04
C GLU A 234 -9.45 -9.53 -14.43
N GLY A 235 -8.79 -8.88 -15.39
CA GLY A 235 -8.66 -9.37 -16.76
C GLY A 235 -9.93 -9.27 -17.62
N ILE A 236 -10.95 -8.51 -17.20
CA ILE A 236 -12.25 -8.43 -17.89
C ILE A 236 -12.08 -8.19 -19.40
N HIS A 237 -12.64 -9.09 -20.22
CA HIS A 237 -12.59 -8.94 -21.66
C HIS A 237 -13.23 -7.62 -22.12
N ASN A 238 -12.62 -6.96 -23.10
CA ASN A 238 -13.12 -5.70 -23.65
C ASN A 238 -14.58 -5.78 -24.16
N LYS A 239 -15.01 -6.95 -24.65
CA LYS A 239 -16.39 -7.19 -25.10
C LYS A 239 -17.41 -7.20 -23.96
N ASP A 240 -16.96 -7.45 -22.72
CA ASP A 240 -17.82 -7.63 -21.55
C ASP A 240 -18.06 -6.35 -20.75
N ARG A 241 -17.51 -5.22 -21.19
CA ARG A 241 -17.68 -3.91 -20.55
C ARG A 241 -19.14 -3.62 -20.14
N GLN A 242 -20.08 -3.78 -21.08
CA GLN A 242 -21.50 -3.47 -20.80
C GLN A 242 -22.16 -4.50 -19.89
N TYR A 243 -21.77 -5.78 -19.99
CA TYR A 243 -22.26 -6.81 -19.09
C TYR A 243 -21.76 -6.59 -17.66
N PHE A 244 -20.50 -6.20 -17.50
CA PHE A 244 -19.93 -5.87 -16.20
C PHE A 244 -20.60 -4.62 -15.60
N ASN A 245 -20.81 -3.56 -16.38
CA ASN A 245 -21.57 -2.39 -15.94
C ASN A 245 -22.98 -2.75 -15.44
N THR A 246 -23.66 -3.63 -16.19
CA THR A 246 -25.01 -4.11 -15.81
C THR A 246 -24.97 -4.90 -14.51
N PHE A 247 -24.00 -5.81 -14.35
CA PHE A 247 -23.80 -6.57 -13.12
C PHE A 247 -23.58 -5.67 -11.90
N ILE A 248 -22.69 -4.67 -11.99
CA ILE A 248 -22.41 -3.75 -10.88
C ILE A 248 -23.64 -2.90 -10.55
N LYS A 249 -24.41 -2.45 -11.55
CA LYS A 249 -25.68 -1.76 -11.32
C LYS A 249 -26.66 -2.63 -10.53
N GLU A 250 -26.93 -3.85 -11.02
CA GLU A 250 -27.89 -4.77 -10.41
C GLU A 250 -27.45 -5.17 -8.98
N LEU A 251 -26.16 -5.39 -8.76
CA LEU A 251 -25.59 -5.67 -7.44
C LEU A 251 -25.79 -4.49 -6.48
N SER A 252 -25.49 -3.27 -6.93
CA SER A 252 -25.66 -2.05 -6.12
C SER A 252 -27.13 -1.84 -5.77
N ASP A 253 -28.04 -1.96 -6.74
CA ASP A 253 -29.49 -1.89 -6.53
C ASP A 253 -29.99 -2.91 -5.49
N ARG A 254 -29.37 -4.09 -5.41
CA ARG A 254 -29.73 -5.14 -4.44
C ARG A 254 -29.18 -4.84 -3.04
N LEU A 255 -27.93 -4.42 -2.92
CA LEU A 255 -27.24 -4.25 -1.65
C LEU A 255 -27.57 -2.92 -0.95
N HIS A 256 -27.82 -1.85 -1.71
CA HIS A 256 -28.22 -0.56 -1.14
C HIS A 256 -29.57 -0.60 -0.42
N LYS A 257 -30.47 -1.53 -0.79
CA LYS A 257 -31.75 -1.78 -0.09
C LYS A 257 -31.57 -2.23 1.36
N THR A 258 -30.39 -2.73 1.72
CA THR A 258 -30.05 -3.21 3.07
C THR A 258 -28.86 -2.45 3.67
N ASP A 259 -28.59 -1.24 3.18
CA ASP A 259 -27.46 -0.39 3.59
C ASP A 259 -26.07 -1.08 3.53
N MET A 260 -25.94 -2.08 2.65
CA MET A 260 -24.66 -2.68 2.31
C MET A 260 -24.01 -1.90 1.17
N LYS A 261 -22.67 -1.86 1.12
CA LYS A 261 -21.92 -1.08 0.13
C LYS A 261 -21.31 -1.98 -0.95
N VAL A 262 -21.11 -1.40 -2.13
CA VAL A 262 -20.39 -2.00 -3.26
C VAL A 262 -19.15 -1.17 -3.54
N SER A 263 -17.97 -1.76 -3.42
CA SER A 263 -16.71 -1.17 -3.88
C SER A 263 -16.10 -2.02 -4.98
N LEU A 264 -15.25 -1.43 -5.81
CA LEU A 264 -14.58 -2.15 -6.90
C LEU A 264 -13.07 -1.97 -6.81
N SER A 265 -12.32 -3.04 -7.01
CA SER A 265 -10.90 -2.98 -7.35
C SER A 265 -10.78 -2.82 -8.87
N LEU A 266 -10.09 -1.78 -9.33
CA LEU A 266 -9.96 -1.48 -10.76
C LEU A 266 -8.49 -1.34 -11.16
N PRO A 267 -8.10 -1.86 -12.34
CA PRO A 267 -6.74 -1.67 -12.85
C PRO A 267 -6.50 -0.20 -13.21
N PRO A 268 -5.24 0.26 -13.24
CA PRO A 268 -4.93 1.67 -13.48
C PRO A 268 -5.27 2.07 -14.92
N MET A 269 -6.21 3.01 -15.06
CA MET A 269 -6.63 3.58 -16.34
C MET A 269 -6.14 5.03 -16.45
N GLN A 270 -5.65 5.42 -17.61
CA GLN A 270 -5.17 6.78 -17.92
C GLN A 270 -6.09 7.53 -18.91
N GLY A 271 -7.24 6.95 -19.23
CA GLY A 271 -8.21 7.48 -20.17
C GLY A 271 -9.32 6.47 -20.43
N ASP A 272 -10.40 6.87 -21.10
CA ASP A 272 -11.40 5.90 -21.52
C ASP A 272 -10.77 4.91 -22.50
N ARG A 273 -10.84 3.62 -22.16
CA ARG A 273 -10.20 2.53 -22.91
C ARG A 273 -8.69 2.73 -23.10
N ASN A 274 -8.02 3.44 -22.18
CA ASN A 274 -6.58 3.62 -22.18
C ASN A 274 -5.98 3.15 -20.84
N PRO A 275 -5.14 2.10 -20.84
CA PRO A 275 -4.70 1.33 -22.01
C PRO A 275 -5.81 0.44 -22.59
N SER A 276 -5.71 0.11 -23.89
CA SER A 276 -6.79 -0.57 -24.62
C SER A 276 -7.08 -1.99 -24.15
N TYR A 277 -6.13 -2.65 -23.48
CA TYR A 277 -6.32 -3.99 -22.91
C TYR A 277 -7.15 -3.97 -21.61
N TYR A 278 -7.41 -2.80 -21.03
CA TYR A 278 -8.32 -2.61 -19.89
C TYR A 278 -9.64 -1.94 -20.31
N ALA A 279 -10.00 -1.98 -21.59
CA ALA A 279 -11.22 -1.34 -22.08
C ALA A 279 -12.52 -1.97 -21.53
N GLY A 280 -12.45 -3.13 -20.87
CA GLY A 280 -13.54 -3.72 -20.08
C GLY A 280 -13.97 -2.88 -18.86
N TYR A 281 -13.11 -1.98 -18.36
CA TYR A 281 -13.38 -1.20 -17.15
C TYR A 281 -13.86 0.22 -17.48
N ASP A 282 -15.12 0.50 -17.17
CA ASP A 282 -15.79 1.77 -17.42
C ASP A 282 -15.81 2.64 -16.17
N TYR A 283 -14.73 3.38 -15.89
CA TYR A 283 -14.61 4.16 -14.65
C TYR A 283 -15.81 5.09 -14.41
N GLN A 284 -16.29 5.77 -15.45
CA GLN A 284 -17.43 6.69 -15.33
C GLN A 284 -18.70 5.94 -14.90
N THR A 285 -19.09 4.91 -15.65
CA THR A 285 -20.33 4.15 -15.39
C THR A 285 -20.23 3.38 -14.06
N LEU A 286 -19.09 2.77 -13.79
CA LEU A 286 -18.86 2.02 -12.56
C LEU A 286 -18.87 2.95 -11.33
N GLY A 287 -18.30 4.15 -11.46
CA GLY A 287 -18.29 5.17 -10.40
C GLY A 287 -19.67 5.77 -10.11
N GLU A 288 -20.63 5.68 -11.03
CA GLU A 288 -22.04 6.03 -10.76
C GLU A 288 -22.68 5.03 -9.79
N TYR A 289 -22.47 3.73 -10.02
CA TYR A 289 -23.13 2.66 -9.25
C TYR A 289 -22.42 2.30 -7.94
N ALA A 290 -21.09 2.22 -7.95
CA ALA A 290 -20.32 1.83 -6.78
C ALA A 290 -20.21 2.94 -5.71
N ASP A 291 -20.07 2.55 -4.45
CA ASP A 291 -19.80 3.43 -3.30
C ASP A 291 -18.34 3.89 -3.24
N ALA A 292 -17.41 3.07 -3.72
CA ALA A 292 -16.00 3.42 -3.81
C ALA A 292 -15.27 2.64 -4.92
N LEU A 293 -14.24 3.27 -5.50
CA LEU A 293 -13.31 2.67 -6.45
C LEU A 293 -11.92 2.63 -5.82
N PHE A 294 -11.42 1.43 -5.58
CA PHE A 294 -10.04 1.16 -5.19
C PHE A 294 -9.19 1.01 -6.44
N LEU A 295 -8.31 1.98 -6.69
CA LEU A 295 -7.45 1.98 -7.87
C LEU A 295 -6.19 1.17 -7.57
N MET A 296 -5.98 0.06 -8.27
CA MET A 296 -4.80 -0.80 -8.12
C MET A 296 -3.59 -0.16 -8.79
N THR A 297 -3.17 1.00 -8.29
CA THR A 297 -2.07 1.82 -8.83
C THR A 297 -0.70 1.25 -8.47
N TYR A 298 -0.47 -0.01 -8.84
CA TYR A 298 0.76 -0.78 -8.69
C TYR A 298 0.83 -1.83 -9.80
N ASP A 299 1.89 -2.64 -9.81
CA ASP A 299 2.15 -3.71 -10.79
C ASP A 299 2.31 -3.26 -12.26
N TRP A 300 2.82 -2.04 -12.49
CA TRP A 300 3.37 -1.70 -13.82
C TRP A 300 4.53 -2.64 -14.19
N HIS A 301 5.26 -3.10 -13.18
CA HIS A 301 6.16 -4.23 -13.25
C HIS A 301 5.76 -5.23 -12.15
N TRP A 302 5.49 -6.47 -12.55
CA TRP A 302 4.90 -7.52 -11.71
C TRP A 302 5.71 -8.81 -11.82
N SER A 303 5.39 -9.82 -11.01
CA SER A 303 6.21 -11.04 -10.89
C SER A 303 6.36 -11.85 -12.18
N GLY A 304 5.41 -11.77 -13.11
CA GLY A 304 5.49 -12.42 -14.43
C GLY A 304 5.98 -11.50 -15.55
N GLY A 305 6.34 -10.25 -15.23
CA GLY A 305 6.85 -9.25 -16.15
C GLY A 305 8.35 -8.97 -15.96
N PRO A 306 8.93 -8.09 -16.80
CA PRO A 306 10.32 -7.66 -16.63
C PRO A 306 10.49 -6.85 -15.34
N ALA A 307 11.69 -6.90 -14.76
CA ALA A 307 12.05 -6.09 -13.60
C ALA A 307 11.85 -4.59 -13.84
N GLY A 308 11.40 -3.88 -12.81
CA GLY A 308 11.20 -2.45 -12.89
C GLY A 308 10.34 -1.89 -11.77
N PRO A 309 10.04 -0.58 -11.84
CA PRO A 309 9.30 0.12 -10.82
C PRO A 309 7.86 -0.39 -10.67
N ILE A 310 7.49 -0.81 -9.45
CA ILE A 310 6.18 -1.39 -9.14
C ILE A 310 5.04 -0.38 -9.32
N ALA A 311 5.23 0.84 -8.79
CA ALA A 311 4.25 1.92 -8.78
C ALA A 311 4.94 3.26 -9.09
N PRO A 312 5.34 3.48 -10.37
CA PRO A 312 5.99 4.72 -10.78
C PRO A 312 5.07 5.92 -10.53
N LEU A 313 5.57 6.94 -9.83
CA LEU A 313 4.73 8.06 -9.36
C LEU A 313 4.00 8.81 -10.49
N GLY A 314 4.62 8.93 -11.66
CA GLY A 314 3.99 9.55 -12.83
C GLY A 314 2.76 8.79 -13.29
N GLU A 315 2.88 7.46 -13.43
CA GLU A 315 1.79 6.60 -13.86
C GLU A 315 0.65 6.54 -12.84
N VAL A 316 1.00 6.53 -11.54
CA VAL A 316 0.04 6.65 -10.42
C VAL A 316 -0.72 7.98 -10.53
N ARG A 317 -0.02 9.08 -10.80
CA ARG A 317 -0.64 10.41 -10.96
C ARG A 317 -1.57 10.45 -12.17
N ASP A 318 -1.13 9.98 -13.32
CA ASP A 318 -1.94 9.96 -14.55
C ASP A 318 -3.22 9.13 -14.36
N THR A 319 -3.13 8.04 -13.60
CA THR A 319 -4.30 7.23 -13.22
C THR A 319 -5.27 8.01 -12.33
N ILE A 320 -4.77 8.73 -11.32
CA ILE A 320 -5.60 9.57 -10.45
C ILE A 320 -6.26 10.69 -11.27
N GLU A 321 -5.52 11.36 -12.14
CA GLU A 321 -6.00 12.45 -12.98
C GLU A 321 -7.17 12.02 -13.86
N TYR A 322 -7.06 10.87 -14.51
CA TYR A 322 -8.17 10.30 -15.23
C TYR A 322 -9.34 9.98 -14.29
N ALA A 323 -9.09 9.24 -13.20
CA ALA A 323 -10.15 8.83 -12.29
C ALA A 323 -10.97 10.01 -11.74
N VAL A 324 -10.31 11.09 -11.29
CA VAL A 324 -11.00 12.27 -10.76
C VAL A 324 -11.70 13.11 -11.83
N SER A 325 -11.38 12.91 -13.11
CA SER A 325 -12.06 13.56 -14.24
C SER A 325 -13.44 12.95 -14.53
N VAL A 326 -13.65 11.69 -14.15
CA VAL A 326 -14.89 10.94 -14.46
C VAL A 326 -15.62 10.40 -13.22
N VAL A 327 -14.99 10.38 -12.05
CA VAL A 327 -15.56 9.85 -10.80
C VAL A 327 -15.38 10.87 -9.66
N PRO A 328 -16.40 11.09 -8.80
CA PRO A 328 -16.26 11.96 -7.64
C PRO A 328 -15.07 11.55 -6.75
N ARG A 329 -14.21 12.51 -6.41
CA ARG A 329 -13.03 12.32 -5.55
C ARG A 329 -13.34 11.58 -4.24
N SER A 330 -14.54 11.82 -3.68
CA SER A 330 -15.05 11.18 -2.46
C SER A 330 -15.35 9.68 -2.59
N LYS A 331 -15.27 9.11 -3.80
CA LYS A 331 -15.39 7.67 -4.06
C LYS A 331 -14.04 7.00 -4.34
N ILE A 332 -12.96 7.75 -4.57
CA ILE A 332 -11.69 7.17 -5.05
C ILE A 332 -10.76 6.88 -3.86
N THR A 333 -10.30 5.64 -3.75
CA THR A 333 -9.21 5.23 -2.84
C THR A 333 -7.98 4.80 -3.64
N LEU A 334 -6.81 5.27 -3.23
CA LEU A 334 -5.54 4.95 -3.87
C LEU A 334 -4.98 3.61 -3.35
N GLY A 335 -4.60 2.72 -4.25
CA GLY A 335 -3.92 1.47 -3.92
C GLY A 335 -2.43 1.66 -3.67
N ILE A 336 -1.96 1.12 -2.54
CA ILE A 336 -0.57 1.19 -2.11
C ILE A 336 0.05 -0.23 -2.12
N PRO A 337 1.16 -0.46 -2.84
CA PRO A 337 1.87 -1.74 -2.79
C PRO A 337 2.68 -1.85 -1.50
N MET A 338 2.33 -2.81 -0.63
CA MET A 338 3.05 -3.07 0.62
C MET A 338 4.19 -4.09 0.45
N TYR A 339 4.56 -4.42 -0.79
CA TYR A 339 5.52 -5.46 -1.15
C TYR A 339 6.62 -4.93 -2.08
N ALA A 340 7.74 -5.63 -2.05
CA ALA A 340 8.84 -5.53 -2.98
C ALA A 340 8.85 -6.75 -3.90
N TYR A 341 9.52 -6.61 -5.04
CA TYR A 341 9.81 -7.71 -5.94
C TYR A 341 11.32 -7.86 -6.15
N ASP A 342 11.74 -9.11 -6.26
CA ASP A 342 13.11 -9.54 -6.47
C ASP A 342 13.15 -10.44 -7.70
N TRP A 343 13.60 -9.87 -8.81
CA TRP A 343 13.71 -10.56 -10.08
C TRP A 343 15.08 -11.19 -10.21
N SER A 344 15.11 -12.48 -10.50
CA SER A 344 16.29 -13.11 -11.07
C SER A 344 16.45 -12.64 -12.51
N MET A 345 17.57 -11.99 -12.82
CA MET A 345 17.82 -11.39 -14.14
C MET A 345 18.04 -12.45 -15.22
N ASP A 346 18.51 -13.62 -14.84
CA ASP A 346 18.82 -14.72 -15.76
C ASP A 346 17.66 -15.75 -15.82
N HIS A 347 16.75 -15.72 -14.83
CA HIS A 347 15.58 -16.60 -14.72
C HIS A 347 14.34 -15.80 -14.27
N PRO A 348 13.68 -15.01 -15.14
CA PRO A 348 12.56 -14.16 -14.75
C PRO A 348 11.38 -14.92 -14.10
N GLU A 349 11.24 -16.22 -14.36
CA GLU A 349 10.28 -17.11 -13.72
C GLU A 349 10.51 -17.29 -12.21
N ASP A 350 11.72 -17.02 -11.70
CA ASP A 350 12.12 -17.16 -10.29
C ASP A 350 11.82 -15.90 -9.46
N THR A 351 10.97 -14.99 -9.95
CA THR A 351 10.68 -13.72 -9.27
C THR A 351 9.96 -13.92 -7.94
N ARG A 352 10.43 -13.24 -6.89
CA ARG A 352 9.89 -13.36 -5.53
C ARG A 352 9.22 -12.07 -5.10
N ALA A 353 8.12 -12.18 -4.36
CA ALA A 353 7.45 -11.06 -3.68
C ALA A 353 7.62 -11.17 -2.17
N TYR A 354 7.98 -10.09 -1.50
CA TYR A 354 8.14 -10.06 -0.04
C TYR A 354 7.85 -8.68 0.55
N ALA A 355 7.79 -8.57 1.88
CA ALA A 355 7.58 -7.30 2.57
C ALA A 355 8.73 -6.31 2.31
N GLN A 356 8.46 -5.00 2.36
CA GLN A 356 9.46 -3.95 2.12
C GLN A 356 10.68 -4.06 3.04
N GLU A 357 10.47 -4.46 4.30
CA GLU A 357 11.55 -4.71 5.27
C GLU A 357 12.56 -5.75 4.75
N HIS A 358 12.10 -6.79 4.07
CA HIS A 358 12.98 -7.82 3.53
C HIS A 358 13.88 -7.28 2.42
N ALA A 359 13.43 -6.31 1.62
CA ALA A 359 14.27 -5.66 0.61
C ALA A 359 15.50 -4.97 1.25
N ILE A 360 15.26 -4.25 2.36
CA ILE A 360 16.31 -3.56 3.11
C ILE A 360 17.28 -4.59 3.71
N ASN A 361 16.76 -5.69 4.26
CA ASN A 361 17.57 -6.75 4.84
C ASN A 361 18.44 -7.45 3.79
N THR A 362 17.91 -7.64 2.58
CA THR A 362 18.66 -8.19 1.44
C THR A 362 19.77 -7.23 1.00
N ALA A 363 19.48 -5.92 0.88
CA ALA A 363 20.51 -4.93 0.57
C ALA A 363 21.63 -4.91 1.63
N ILE A 364 21.28 -5.03 2.91
CA ILE A 364 22.25 -5.13 4.02
C ILE A 364 23.08 -6.41 3.92
N LYS A 365 22.43 -7.55 3.67
CA LYS A 365 23.09 -8.86 3.58
C LYS A 365 24.16 -8.87 2.50
N TYR A 366 23.86 -8.31 1.33
CA TYR A 366 24.73 -8.31 0.16
C TYR A 366 25.57 -7.04 -0.01
N GLU A 367 25.50 -6.12 0.96
CA GLU A 367 26.21 -4.83 0.93
C GLU A 367 25.91 -4.01 -0.34
N SER A 368 24.69 -4.15 -0.87
CA SER A 368 24.25 -3.56 -2.13
C SER A 368 23.74 -2.14 -1.94
N VAL A 369 24.45 -1.16 -2.53
CA VAL A 369 24.03 0.25 -2.53
C VAL A 369 22.60 0.39 -3.07
N ILE A 370 21.75 1.11 -2.33
CA ILE A 370 20.38 1.41 -2.73
C ILE A 370 20.40 2.65 -3.62
N HIS A 371 19.96 2.49 -4.86
CA HIS A 371 19.76 3.57 -5.80
C HIS A 371 18.33 4.11 -5.71
N TYR A 372 18.12 5.38 -6.08
CA TYR A 372 16.79 5.98 -6.17
C TYR A 372 16.57 6.54 -7.57
N ASN A 373 15.58 6.00 -8.27
CA ASN A 373 15.23 6.47 -9.60
C ASN A 373 14.39 7.75 -9.48
N LYS A 374 14.99 8.90 -9.78
CA LYS A 374 14.33 10.22 -9.69
C LYS A 374 13.19 10.42 -10.69
N LYS A 375 13.14 9.64 -11.77
CA LYS A 375 12.05 9.71 -12.77
C LYS A 375 10.81 9.01 -12.26
N THR A 376 10.97 7.81 -11.70
CA THR A 376 9.87 6.96 -11.23
C THR A 376 9.54 7.18 -9.76
N ASN A 377 10.45 7.82 -9.02
CA ASN A 377 10.40 8.03 -7.57
C ASN A 377 10.32 6.71 -6.80
N GLN A 378 11.19 5.76 -7.15
CA GLN A 378 11.28 4.48 -6.45
C GLN A 378 12.73 4.04 -6.20
N PRO A 379 12.99 3.41 -5.04
CA PRO A 379 14.28 2.80 -4.74
C PRO A 379 14.45 1.44 -5.44
N TRP A 380 15.70 1.11 -5.74
CA TRP A 380 16.07 -0.19 -6.30
C TRP A 380 17.53 -0.52 -6.00
N PHE A 381 17.90 -1.80 -6.10
CA PHE A 381 19.30 -2.23 -6.05
C PHE A 381 19.48 -3.54 -6.84
N ARG A 382 20.73 -3.94 -7.02
CA ARG A 382 21.10 -5.24 -7.57
C ARG A 382 22.06 -5.95 -6.64
N TYR A 383 22.02 -7.28 -6.66
CA TYR A 383 22.97 -8.12 -5.94
C TYR A 383 23.23 -9.41 -6.71
N THR A 384 24.29 -10.12 -6.32
CA THR A 384 24.57 -11.48 -6.77
C THR A 384 24.42 -12.40 -5.58
N ASP A 385 23.63 -13.46 -5.72
CA ASP A 385 23.39 -14.43 -4.65
C ASP A 385 24.56 -15.42 -4.50
N GLU A 386 24.46 -16.35 -3.54
CA GLU A 386 25.55 -17.31 -3.26
C GLU A 386 25.72 -18.37 -4.36
N HIS A 387 24.85 -18.39 -5.36
CA HIS A 387 24.87 -19.29 -6.51
C HIS A 387 25.22 -18.55 -7.81
N ASP A 388 25.84 -17.38 -7.71
CA ASP A 388 26.20 -16.50 -8.83
C ASP A 388 25.00 -16.03 -9.68
N LYS A 389 23.77 -16.11 -9.15
CA LYS A 389 22.59 -15.55 -9.83
C LYS A 389 22.52 -14.06 -9.59
N ARG A 390 22.23 -13.28 -10.64
CA ARG A 390 22.05 -11.83 -10.53
C ARG A 390 20.60 -11.49 -10.28
N HIS A 391 20.39 -10.54 -9.38
CA HIS A 391 19.08 -10.10 -8.94
C HIS A 391 18.91 -8.59 -9.10
N GLU A 392 17.69 -8.16 -9.41
CA GLU A 392 17.26 -6.76 -9.38
C GLU A 392 16.03 -6.63 -8.49
N VAL A 393 16.11 -5.75 -7.49
CA VAL A 393 15.06 -5.54 -6.50
C VAL A 393 14.48 -4.15 -6.64
N TRP A 394 13.16 -4.05 -6.77
CA TRP A 394 12.40 -2.80 -6.69
C TRP A 394 11.43 -2.86 -5.51
N PHE A 395 11.34 -1.75 -4.78
CA PHE A 395 10.61 -1.71 -3.50
C PHE A 395 10.10 -0.29 -3.22
N GLU A 396 9.42 -0.09 -2.09
CA GLU A 396 9.02 1.23 -1.58
C GLU A 396 9.82 1.57 -0.31
N ASP A 397 10.09 2.84 -0.10
CA ASP A 397 10.74 3.40 1.09
C ASP A 397 10.04 4.69 1.54
N ALA A 398 10.54 5.31 2.61
CA ALA A 398 9.99 6.56 3.14
C ALA A 398 9.86 7.69 2.09
N ARG A 399 10.79 7.78 1.14
CA ARG A 399 10.79 8.80 0.09
C ARG A 399 9.62 8.60 -0.87
N SER A 400 9.49 7.38 -1.36
CA SER A 400 8.52 7.00 -2.38
C SER A 400 7.09 6.92 -1.84
N ILE A 401 6.90 6.41 -0.62
CA ILE A 401 5.57 6.31 0.00
C ILE A 401 5.01 7.68 0.39
N LEU A 402 5.83 8.58 0.94
CA LEU A 402 5.39 9.93 1.33
C LEU A 402 4.83 10.70 0.14
N MET A 403 5.46 10.57 -1.03
CA MET A 403 4.96 11.21 -2.25
C MET A 403 3.57 10.67 -2.64
N LYS A 404 3.34 9.36 -2.54
CA LYS A 404 2.03 8.75 -2.83
C LYS A 404 0.96 9.18 -1.82
N TYR A 405 1.29 9.25 -0.53
CA TYR A 405 0.42 9.80 0.49
C TYR A 405 0.01 11.24 0.17
N ARG A 406 0.94 12.07 -0.28
CA ARG A 406 0.61 13.45 -0.64
C ARG A 406 -0.20 13.59 -1.92
N LEU A 407 -0.21 12.60 -2.82
CA LEU A 407 -1.19 12.55 -3.92
C LEU A 407 -2.64 12.44 -3.38
N VAL A 408 -2.86 11.66 -2.32
CA VAL A 408 -4.19 11.55 -1.69
C VAL A 408 -4.68 12.91 -1.19
N LYS A 409 -3.79 13.73 -0.64
CA LYS A 409 -4.08 15.11 -0.21
C LYS A 409 -4.26 16.06 -1.39
N GLU A 410 -3.32 16.04 -2.33
CA GLU A 410 -3.28 16.91 -3.50
C GLU A 410 -4.58 16.81 -4.33
N TYR A 411 -5.04 15.58 -4.57
CA TYR A 411 -6.27 15.33 -5.32
C TYR A 411 -7.52 15.22 -4.45
N ASN A 412 -7.41 15.44 -3.13
CA ASN A 412 -8.51 15.36 -2.16
C ASN A 412 -9.33 14.05 -2.28
N LEU A 413 -8.63 12.92 -2.42
CA LEU A 413 -9.24 11.60 -2.61
C LEU A 413 -9.95 11.13 -1.34
N ARG A 414 -10.90 10.19 -1.43
CA ARG A 414 -11.57 9.58 -0.27
C ARG A 414 -10.57 9.04 0.74
N GLY A 415 -9.50 8.43 0.23
CA GLY A 415 -8.46 7.85 1.06
C GLY A 415 -7.58 6.87 0.29
N MET A 416 -7.14 5.81 0.96
CA MET A 416 -6.24 4.82 0.38
C MET A 416 -6.41 3.43 1.00
N GLY A 417 -5.82 2.42 0.37
CA GLY A 417 -5.65 1.14 1.01
C GLY A 417 -4.49 0.32 0.49
N GLY A 418 -4.11 -0.69 1.26
CA GLY A 418 -2.92 -1.51 0.99
C GLY A 418 -3.24 -2.92 0.53
N TRP A 419 -2.48 -3.40 -0.47
CA TRP A 419 -2.27 -4.83 -0.71
C TRP A 419 -0.90 -5.21 -0.12
N LYS A 420 -0.84 -5.88 1.02
CA LYS A 420 -1.93 -6.31 1.92
C LYS A 420 -1.52 -6.18 3.39
N MET A 421 -2.48 -6.35 4.31
CA MET A 421 -2.16 -6.44 5.75
C MET A 421 -1.19 -7.59 6.04
N GLY A 422 -0.32 -7.38 7.02
CA GLY A 422 0.66 -8.37 7.48
C GLY A 422 2.02 -8.29 6.79
N LEU A 423 2.22 -7.32 5.89
CA LEU A 423 3.52 -6.99 5.33
C LEU A 423 4.11 -5.79 6.09
N SER A 424 5.22 -6.02 6.78
CA SER A 424 5.91 -5.02 7.58
C SER A 424 6.46 -3.88 6.72
N PHE A 425 6.08 -2.65 7.06
CA PHE A 425 6.67 -1.43 6.49
C PHE A 425 6.62 -0.25 7.49
N PRO A 426 7.45 -0.25 8.55
CA PRO A 426 7.32 0.67 9.68
C PRO A 426 7.39 2.15 9.30
N GLN A 427 8.21 2.51 8.30
CA GLN A 427 8.27 3.91 7.85
C GLN A 427 6.94 4.38 7.23
N ALA A 428 6.27 3.52 6.46
CA ALA A 428 4.97 3.87 5.87
C ALA A 428 3.91 4.06 6.95
N GLU A 429 3.89 3.18 7.97
CA GLU A 429 2.98 3.26 9.11
C GLU A 429 3.16 4.58 9.89
N GLN A 430 4.40 4.95 10.20
CA GLN A 430 4.72 6.21 10.85
C GLN A 430 4.29 7.43 10.01
N LEU A 431 4.63 7.44 8.72
CA LEU A 431 4.27 8.54 7.82
C LEU A 431 2.75 8.65 7.62
N LEU A 432 2.02 7.54 7.64
CA LEU A 432 0.56 7.54 7.55
C LEU A 432 -0.04 8.28 8.75
N MET A 433 0.42 7.98 9.96
CA MET A 433 -0.04 8.65 11.19
C MET A 433 0.38 10.13 11.26
N GLU A 434 1.51 10.51 10.65
CA GLU A 434 1.94 11.90 10.56
C GLU A 434 1.12 12.70 9.53
N GLU A 435 0.78 12.09 8.40
CA GLU A 435 0.09 12.77 7.31
C GLU A 435 -1.44 12.82 7.53
N PHE A 436 -2.06 11.92 8.28
CA PHE A 436 -3.52 11.80 8.32
C PHE A 436 -4.12 11.67 9.73
N ASP A 437 -5.40 12.00 9.81
CA ASP A 437 -6.28 11.70 10.95
C ASP A 437 -7.13 10.49 10.55
N LEU A 438 -7.03 9.38 11.27
CA LEU A 438 -7.46 8.04 10.80
C LEU A 438 -8.81 7.59 11.39
#